data_AF-A0A161V2M7-F1
#
_entry.id   AF-A0A161V2M7-F1
#
_cell.length_a   1.000
_cell.length_b   1.000
_cell.length_c   1.000
_cell.angle_alpha   90.00
_cell.angle_beta   90.00
_cell.angle_gamma   90.00
#
_symmetry.space_group_name_H-M   'P 1'
#
loop_
_entity.id
_entity.type
_entity.pdbx_description
1 polymer ?
#
loop_
_entity_poly.entity_id
_entity_poly.type
_entity_poly.pdbx_seq_one_letter_code
_entity_poly.pdbx_strand_id
1 'polypeptide(L)'
;MRDQHRHVAELLSRAEPLSAAWRDSADGRAAERLAAALDEIGTVLGVHLHDEEDDVIPVAAEEFSQREWDALGEHGRESFPKDGMPIQLGLMLDALPPAERAEWSRGHLPFPIRLLWAILLKRRYTAWQRELFPEGMPALV
;
A
#
# COMPACT_ATOMS: atom_id res chain seq x y z
N MET A 1 3.65 -17.90 -4.06
CA MET A 1 4.14 -17.17 -2.87
C MET A 1 5.63 -16.84 -2.90
N ARG A 2 6.56 -17.67 -2.40
CA ARG A 2 7.99 -17.25 -2.28
C ARG A 2 8.64 -16.81 -3.60
N ASP A 3 8.34 -17.52 -4.69
CA ASP A 3 8.87 -17.19 -6.01
C ASP A 3 8.26 -15.90 -6.56
N GLN A 4 6.98 -15.65 -6.30
CA GLN A 4 6.31 -14.39 -6.64
C GLN A 4 6.89 -13.21 -5.84
N HIS A 5 7.10 -13.36 -4.52
CA HIS A 5 7.75 -12.34 -3.68
C HIS A 5 9.14 -11.98 -4.21
N ARG A 6 9.94 -13.00 -4.57
CA ARG A 6 11.26 -12.80 -5.17
C ARG A 6 11.17 -12.09 -6.51
N HIS A 7 10.24 -12.49 -7.37
CA HIS A 7 10.04 -11.86 -8.67
C HIS A 7 9.65 -10.39 -8.55
N VAL A 8 8.69 -10.05 -7.67
CA VAL A 8 8.32 -8.65 -7.38
C VAL A 8 9.53 -7.86 -6.87
N ALA A 9 10.33 -8.43 -5.95
CA ALA A 9 11.52 -7.78 -5.44
C ALA A 9 12.58 -7.50 -6.53
N GLU A 10 12.78 -8.43 -7.46
CA GLU A 10 13.66 -8.24 -8.62
C GLU A 10 13.17 -7.11 -9.53
N LEU A 11 11.86 -7.02 -9.78
CA LEU A 11 11.26 -5.96 -10.58
C LEU A 11 11.39 -4.59 -9.91
N LEU A 12 11.14 -4.50 -8.61
CA LEU A 12 11.33 -3.26 -7.84
C LEU A 12 12.80 -2.81 -7.89
N SER A 13 13.73 -3.74 -7.72
CA SER A 13 15.17 -3.47 -7.81
C SER A 13 15.59 -2.98 -9.20
N ARG A 14 14.92 -3.42 -10.26
CA ARG A 14 15.13 -2.94 -11.64
C ARG A 14 14.54 -1.54 -11.86
N ALA A 15 13.39 -1.24 -11.26
CA ALA A 15 12.70 0.04 -11.44
C ALA A 15 13.38 1.20 -10.73
N GLU A 16 14.05 0.96 -9.59
CA GLU A 16 14.73 2.00 -8.80
C GLU A 16 15.74 2.84 -9.60
N PRO A 17 16.74 2.26 -10.30
CA PRO A 17 17.67 3.04 -11.11
C PRO A 17 17.01 3.73 -12.31
N LEU A 18 15.93 3.17 -12.86
CA LEU A 18 15.17 3.80 -13.95
C LEU A 18 14.44 5.06 -13.46
N SER A 19 13.88 5.00 -12.26
CA SER A 19 13.27 6.16 -11.59
C SER A 19 14.30 7.26 -11.33
N ALA A 20 15.49 6.90 -10.85
CA ALA A 20 16.57 7.87 -10.64
C ALA A 20 17.01 8.53 -11.95
N ALA A 21 17.24 7.75 -13.00
CA ALA A 21 17.68 8.27 -14.31
C ALA A 21 16.63 9.20 -14.95
N TRP A 22 15.35 8.85 -14.85
CA TRP A 22 14.27 9.69 -15.35
C TRP A 22 14.15 10.99 -14.55
N ARG A 23 14.26 10.95 -13.21
CA ARG A 23 14.22 12.16 -12.37
C ARG A 23 15.35 13.14 -12.65
N ASP A 24 16.53 12.63 -13.01
CA ASP A 24 17.70 13.46 -13.30
C ASP A 24 17.62 14.16 -14.67
N SER A 25 17.16 13.44 -15.69
CA SER A 25 17.26 13.89 -17.09
C SER A 25 15.93 14.25 -17.76
N ALA A 26 14.81 13.77 -17.22
CA ALA A 26 13.50 13.76 -17.87
C ALA A 26 13.53 13.18 -19.31
N ASP A 27 14.51 12.32 -19.62
CA ASP A 27 14.69 11.74 -20.95
C ASP A 27 13.53 10.83 -21.34
N GLY A 28 13.08 10.94 -22.60
CA GLY A 28 11.94 10.18 -23.12
C GLY A 28 12.17 8.66 -23.12
N ARG A 29 13.39 8.20 -23.41
CA ARG A 29 13.71 6.76 -23.37
C ARG A 29 13.83 6.24 -21.94
N ALA A 30 14.29 7.07 -20.99
CA ALA A 30 14.23 6.76 -19.58
C ALA A 30 12.78 6.65 -19.08
N ALA A 31 11.91 7.57 -19.52
CA ALA A 31 10.48 7.54 -19.20
C ALA A 31 9.81 6.26 -19.72
N GLU A 32 9.99 5.90 -20.99
CA GLU A 32 9.42 4.68 -21.59
C GLU A 32 9.85 3.42 -20.85
N ARG A 33 11.14 3.31 -20.50
CA ARG A 33 11.65 2.16 -19.75
C ARG A 33 11.09 2.08 -18.33
N LEU A 34 10.97 3.22 -17.65
CA LEU A 34 10.37 3.27 -16.32
C LEU A 34 8.88 2.90 -16.38
N ALA A 35 8.13 3.43 -17.34
CA ALA A 35 6.72 3.11 -17.54
C ALA A 35 6.54 1.60 -17.76
N ALA A 36 7.30 1.01 -18.67
CA ALA A 36 7.25 -0.43 -18.93
C ALA A 36 7.57 -1.28 -17.68
N ALA A 37 8.55 -0.85 -16.87
CA ALA A 37 8.88 -1.53 -15.63
C ALA A 37 7.75 -1.43 -14.59
N LEU A 38 7.09 -0.27 -14.48
CA LEU A 38 5.94 -0.07 -13.60
C LEU A 38 4.73 -0.89 -14.04
N ASP A 39 4.47 -0.99 -15.34
CA ASP A 39 3.42 -1.85 -15.90
C ASP A 39 3.68 -3.34 -15.61
N GLU A 40 4.94 -3.78 -15.74
CA GLU A 40 5.37 -5.14 -15.42
C GLU A 40 5.16 -5.43 -13.91
N ILE A 41 5.58 -4.49 -13.05
CA ILE A 41 5.35 -4.58 -11.59
C ILE A 41 3.85 -4.68 -11.29
N GLY A 42 3.03 -3.80 -11.86
CA GLY A 42 1.59 -3.79 -11.62
C GLY A 42 0.92 -5.09 -12.04
N THR A 43 1.31 -5.65 -13.18
CA THR A 43 0.80 -6.93 -13.69
C THR A 43 1.14 -8.08 -12.73
N VAL A 44 2.41 -8.20 -12.34
CA VAL A 44 2.86 -9.28 -11.45
C VAL A 44 2.28 -9.13 -10.05
N LEU A 45 2.22 -7.90 -9.53
CA LEU A 45 1.66 -7.63 -8.22
C LEU A 45 0.15 -7.92 -8.19
N GLY A 46 -0.57 -7.63 -9.28
CA GLY A 46 -1.99 -7.97 -9.40
C GLY A 46 -2.24 -9.48 -9.28
N VAL A 47 -1.47 -10.31 -9.99
CA VAL A 47 -1.55 -11.77 -9.84
C VAL A 47 -1.20 -12.20 -8.42
N HIS A 48 -0.12 -11.65 -7.87
CA HIS A 48 0.34 -12.01 -6.54
C HIS A 48 -0.70 -11.72 -5.44
N LEU A 49 -1.28 -10.51 -5.44
CA LEU A 49 -2.28 -10.10 -4.46
C LEU A 49 -3.58 -10.90 -4.63
N HIS A 50 -3.98 -11.19 -5.88
CA HIS A 50 -5.15 -12.03 -6.14
C HIS A 50 -4.98 -13.43 -5.54
N ASP A 51 -3.83 -14.07 -5.75
CA ASP A 51 -3.55 -15.38 -5.15
C ASP A 51 -3.49 -15.28 -3.60
N GLU A 52 -3.00 -14.17 -3.02
CA GLU A 52 -3.04 -13.98 -1.57
C GLU A 52 -4.48 -13.87 -1.05
N GLU A 53 -5.33 -13.06 -1.69
CA GLU A 53 -6.72 -12.83 -1.29
C GLU A 53 -7.60 -14.08 -1.44
N ASP A 54 -7.42 -14.85 -2.52
CA ASP A 54 -8.27 -16.01 -2.83
C ASP A 54 -7.81 -17.28 -2.12
N ASP A 55 -6.49 -17.48 -1.93
CA ASP A 55 -5.96 -18.74 -1.41
C ASP A 55 -5.32 -18.62 -0.02
N VAL A 56 -4.57 -17.54 0.25
CA VAL A 56 -3.74 -17.46 1.47
C VAL A 56 -4.53 -16.88 2.64
N ILE A 57 -5.20 -15.75 2.44
CA ILE A 57 -5.96 -15.06 3.49
C ILE A 57 -7.10 -15.93 4.04
N PRO A 58 -7.88 -16.66 3.23
CA PRO A 58 -8.93 -17.54 3.75
C PRO A 58 -8.37 -18.66 4.62
N VAL A 59 -7.27 -19.30 4.19
CA VAL A 59 -6.60 -20.33 5.00
C VAL A 59 -6.09 -19.75 6.31
N ALA A 60 -5.47 -18.57 6.29
CA ALA A 60 -5.02 -17.91 7.51
C ALA A 60 -6.20 -17.58 8.44
N ALA A 61 -7.36 -17.17 7.90
CA ALA A 61 -8.55 -16.86 8.67
C ALA A 61 -9.18 -18.09 9.35
N GLU A 62 -9.07 -19.28 8.73
CA GLU A 62 -9.58 -20.53 9.29
C GLU A 62 -8.60 -21.19 10.27
N GLU A 63 -7.30 -21.12 9.98
CA GLU A 63 -6.28 -21.90 10.69
C GLU A 63 -5.61 -21.12 11.84
N PHE A 64 -5.56 -19.79 11.77
CA PHE A 64 -4.87 -19.01 12.80
C PHE A 64 -5.80 -18.74 13.97
N SER A 65 -5.29 -18.90 15.19
CA SER A 65 -5.96 -18.33 16.35
C SER A 65 -5.93 -16.80 16.30
N GLN A 66 -6.87 -16.15 16.99
CA GLN A 66 -6.88 -14.68 17.11
C GLN A 66 -5.53 -14.12 17.55
N ARG A 67 -4.84 -14.81 18.48
CA ARG A 67 -3.53 -14.40 18.98
C ARG A 67 -2.45 -14.44 17.89
N GLU A 68 -2.49 -15.44 17.02
CA GLU A 68 -1.53 -15.56 15.90
C GLU A 68 -1.84 -14.54 14.81
N TRP A 69 -3.12 -14.30 14.53
CA TRP A 69 -3.58 -13.24 13.65
C TRP A 69 -3.13 -11.85 14.11
N ASP A 70 -3.31 -11.55 15.40
CA ASP A 70 -2.87 -10.28 16.01
C ASP A 70 -1.35 -10.13 15.94
N ALA A 71 -0.59 -11.21 16.16
CA ALA A 71 0.86 -11.20 16.06
C ALA A 71 1.35 -10.95 14.62
N LEU A 72 0.68 -11.52 13.62
CA LEU A 72 0.94 -11.24 12.21
C LEU A 72 0.69 -9.76 11.89
N GLY A 73 -0.43 -9.21 12.38
CA GLY A 73 -0.78 -7.80 12.22
C GLY A 73 0.21 -6.84 12.90
N GLU A 74 0.69 -7.17 14.10
CA GLU A 74 1.74 -6.38 14.77
C GLU A 74 3.04 -6.41 13.97
N HIS A 75 3.48 -7.60 13.53
CA HIS A 75 4.71 -7.73 12.75
C HIS A 75 4.67 -6.92 11.44
N GLY A 76 3.53 -6.94 10.74
CA GLY A 76 3.31 -6.13 9.56
C GLY A 76 3.39 -4.63 9.84
N ARG A 77 2.80 -4.17 10.96
CA ARG A 77 2.85 -2.76 11.38
C ARG A 77 4.26 -2.31 11.77
N GLU A 78 5.02 -3.14 12.48
CA GLU A 78 6.39 -2.82 12.91
C GLU A 78 7.37 -2.70 11.73
N SER A 79 7.15 -3.49 10.68
CA SER A 79 8.01 -3.51 9.50
C SER A 79 7.80 -2.31 8.56
N PHE A 80 6.73 -1.54 8.74
CA PHE A 80 6.38 -0.45 7.83
C PHE A 80 7.11 0.86 8.15
N PRO A 81 7.66 1.59 7.15
CA PRO A 81 8.30 2.87 7.37
C PRO A 81 7.36 3.93 7.97
N LYS A 82 7.75 4.54 9.10
CA LYS A 82 6.92 5.53 9.80
C LYS A 82 6.57 6.76 8.97
N ASP A 83 7.44 7.15 8.04
CA ASP A 83 7.21 8.31 7.17
C ASP A 83 6.10 8.07 6.14
N GLY A 84 5.83 6.80 5.79
CA GLY A 84 4.73 6.39 4.91
C GLY A 84 3.39 6.25 5.63
N MET A 85 3.37 6.32 6.96
CA MET A 85 2.18 6.06 7.77
C MET A 85 0.95 6.92 7.41
N PRO A 86 1.07 8.22 7.07
CA PRO A 86 -0.10 8.99 6.63
C PRO A 86 -0.74 8.42 5.37
N ILE A 87 0.07 7.94 4.43
CA ILE A 87 -0.40 7.39 3.15
C ILE A 87 -1.03 6.02 3.39
N GLN A 88 -0.33 5.13 4.10
CA GLN A 88 -0.83 3.79 4.41
C GLN A 88 -2.18 3.84 5.14
N LEU A 89 -2.27 4.60 6.24
CA LEU A 89 -3.50 4.70 7.00
C LEU A 89 -4.63 5.33 6.17
N GLY A 90 -4.32 6.30 5.31
CA GLY A 90 -5.29 6.89 4.39
C GLY A 90 -5.85 5.91 3.38
N LEU A 91 -4.99 5.14 2.72
CA LEU A 91 -5.39 4.09 1.77
C LEU A 91 -6.23 3.00 2.46
N MET A 92 -5.83 2.54 3.64
CA MET A 92 -6.61 1.57 4.42
C MET A 92 -8.01 2.10 4.76
N LEU A 93 -8.10 3.36 5.20
CA LEU A 93 -9.39 3.98 5.49
C LEU A 93 -10.23 4.19 4.23
N ASP A 94 -9.61 4.44 3.08
CA ASP A 94 -10.32 4.61 1.81
C ASP A 94 -10.83 3.28 1.23
N ALA A 95 -10.13 2.18 1.47
CA ALA A 95 -10.58 0.82 1.10
C ALA A 95 -11.80 0.34 1.91
N LEU A 96 -12.05 0.92 3.09
CA LEU A 96 -13.24 0.61 3.88
C LEU A 96 -14.50 1.28 3.32
N PRO A 97 -15.67 0.62 3.37
CA PRO A 97 -16.95 1.24 3.06
C PRO A 97 -17.15 2.55 3.84
N PRO A 98 -17.57 3.66 3.21
CA PRO A 98 -17.64 4.97 3.86
C PRO A 98 -18.42 4.99 5.18
N ALA A 99 -19.46 4.16 5.29
CA ALA A 99 -20.30 4.04 6.48
C ALA A 99 -19.56 3.39 7.67
N GLU A 100 -18.57 2.52 7.42
CA GLU A 100 -17.90 1.71 8.44
C GLU A 100 -16.63 2.36 8.99
N ARG A 101 -16.02 3.27 8.23
CA ARG A 101 -14.73 3.91 8.55
C ARG A 101 -14.65 4.46 9.99
N ALA A 102 -15.71 5.13 10.44
CA ALA A 102 -15.73 5.78 11.76
C ALA A 102 -15.87 4.78 12.91
N GLU A 103 -16.58 3.68 12.70
CA GLU A 103 -16.69 2.59 13.67
C GLU A 103 -15.40 1.78 13.72
N TRP A 104 -14.90 1.36 12.55
CA TRP A 104 -13.65 0.63 12.43
C TRP A 104 -12.49 1.37 13.08
N SER A 105 -12.37 2.69 12.81
CA SER A 105 -11.32 3.52 13.41
C SER A 105 -11.41 3.52 14.93
N ARG A 106 -12.61 3.61 15.52
CA ARG A 106 -12.79 3.63 16.98
C ARG A 106 -12.45 2.28 17.61
N GLY A 107 -12.74 1.18 16.92
CA GLY A 107 -12.46 -0.18 17.40
C GLY A 107 -10.98 -0.58 17.28
N HIS A 108 -10.28 -0.15 16.22
CA HIS A 108 -8.96 -0.69 15.88
C HIS A 108 -7.81 0.31 16.02
N LEU A 109 -8.09 1.62 16.13
CA LEU A 109 -7.04 2.64 16.29
C LEU A 109 -7.01 3.21 17.71
N PRO A 110 -5.83 3.23 18.36
CA PRO A 110 -5.64 3.91 19.64
C PRO A 110 -6.03 5.38 19.54
N PHE A 111 -6.58 5.93 20.63
CA PHE A 111 -7.01 7.34 20.69
C PHE A 111 -5.93 8.34 20.22
N PRO A 112 -4.65 8.22 20.61
CA PRO A 112 -3.61 9.13 20.13
C PRO A 112 -3.44 9.12 18.61
N ILE A 113 -3.57 7.95 17.97
CA ILE A 113 -3.46 7.81 16.51
C ILE A 113 -4.66 8.46 15.82
N ARG A 114 -5.87 8.28 16.35
CA ARG A 114 -7.08 8.95 15.83
C ARG A 114 -6.98 10.47 15.92
N LEU A 115 -6.45 10.99 17.03
CA LEU A 115 -6.23 12.42 17.21
C LEU A 115 -5.18 12.94 16.22
N LEU A 116 -4.05 12.24 16.10
CA LEU A 116 -3.00 12.58 15.14
C LEU A 116 -3.50 12.54 13.70
N TRP A 117 -4.37 11.58 13.37
CA TRP A 117 -5.05 11.48 12.08
C TRP A 117 -5.88 12.71 11.78
N ALA A 118 -6.76 13.11 12.72
CA ALA A 118 -7.66 14.25 12.56
C ALA A 118 -6.92 15.58 12.41
N ILE A 119 -5.80 15.77 13.11
CA ILE A 119 -5.07 17.05 13.16
C ILE A 119 -4.02 17.16 12.05
N LEU A 120 -3.31 16.07 11.73
CA LEU A 120 -2.11 16.13 10.89
C LEU A 120 -2.12 15.15 9.71
N LEU A 121 -2.30 13.86 9.97
CA LEU A 121 -2.02 12.83 8.95
C LEU A 121 -3.00 12.89 7.79
N LYS A 122 -4.30 13.14 8.06
CA LYS A 122 -5.31 13.31 7.01
C LYS A 122 -4.93 14.42 6.04
N ARG A 123 -4.40 15.55 6.55
CA ARG A 123 -3.96 16.66 5.68
C ARG A 123 -2.79 16.26 4.78
N ARG A 124 -1.84 15.49 5.30
CA ARG A 124 -0.71 14.97 4.51
C ARG A 124 -1.19 13.98 3.45
N TYR A 125 -2.08 13.07 3.82
CA TYR A 125 -2.69 12.12 2.89
C TYR A 125 -3.44 12.83 1.75
N THR A 126 -4.31 13.80 2.08
CA THR A 126 -5.06 14.56 1.05
C THR A 126 -4.17 15.48 0.21
N ALA A 127 -3.02 15.93 0.73
CA ALA A 127 -2.04 16.64 -0.09
C ALA A 127 -1.39 15.67 -1.10
N TRP A 128 -0.95 14.49 -0.63
CA TRP A 128 -0.40 13.43 -1.48
C TRP A 128 -1.40 12.98 -2.56
N GLN A 129 -2.67 12.76 -2.21
CA GLN A 129 -3.71 12.40 -3.19
C GLN A 129 -3.84 13.45 -4.30
N ARG A 130 -3.88 14.75 -3.95
CA ARG A 130 -4.02 15.83 -4.94
C ARG A 130 -2.79 16.01 -5.81
N GLU A 131 -1.61 15.76 -5.26
CA GLU A 131 -0.35 15.82 -6.00
C GLU A 131 -0.24 14.68 -7.01
N LEU A 132 -0.58 13.46 -6.59
CA LEU A 132 -0.45 12.27 -7.44
C LEU A 132 -1.64 12.08 -8.40
N PHE A 133 -2.84 12.48 -7.98
CA PHE A 133 -4.08 12.32 -8.74
C PHE A 133 -4.78 13.68 -8.91
N PRO A 134 -4.25 14.57 -9.78
CA PRO A 134 -4.81 15.91 -9.98
C PRO A 134 -6.25 15.87 -10.54
N GLU A 135 -6.62 14.80 -11.25
CA GLU A 135 -7.97 14.58 -11.81
C GLU A 135 -8.93 13.90 -10.82
N GLY A 136 -8.44 13.55 -9.63
CA GLY A 136 -9.18 12.80 -8.62
C GLY A 136 -8.63 11.39 -8.44
N MET A 137 -8.60 10.94 -7.18
CA MET A 137 -8.14 9.59 -6.85
C MET A 137 -9.11 8.55 -7.43
N PRO A 138 -8.61 7.48 -8.09
CA PRO A 138 -9.46 6.39 -8.52
C PRO A 138 -10.12 5.71 -7.32
N ALA A 139 -11.28 5.09 -7.56
CA ALA A 139 -11.86 4.21 -6.56
C ALA A 139 -10.87 3.06 -6.27
N LEU A 140 -10.59 2.84 -4.99
CA LEU A 140 -9.94 1.61 -4.55
C LEU A 140 -11.02 0.52 -4.67
N VAL A 141 -10.74 -0.49 -5.49
CA VAL A 141 -11.66 -1.59 -5.82
C VAL A 141 -11.97 -2.40 -4.57
#